data_AF-A0A2V7M9F5-F1
#
_entry.id   AF-A0A2V7M9F5-F1
#
_cell.length_a   1.000
_cell.length_b   1.000
_cell.length_c   1.000
_cell.angle_alpha   90.00
_cell.angle_beta   90.00
_cell.angle_gamma   90.00
#
_symmetry.space_group_name_H-M   'P 1'
#
loop_
_entity.id
_entity.type
_entity.pdbx_description
1 polymer ?
#
loop_
_entity_poly.entity_id
_entity_poly.type
_entity_poly.pdbx_seq_one_letter_code
_entity_poly.pdbx_strand_id
1 'polypeptide(L)'
;MLGDALVLIRTLRPEMTLVPRVVVEAVFLSEGSIGPTREVARQLGLPNRFKLARILKQAGLPPLHRLAEWARLESWLRTAEQEGVSLCYLAFRSRRHPSACYRLVKELTGLRWGELRARGLSWFQRQFVKQLRRSTN
;
A
#
# COMPACT_ATOMS: atom_id res chain seq x y z
N MET A 1 -0.99 -10.23 10.16
CA MET A 1 -1.77 -10.85 9.07
C MET A 1 -2.30 -9.77 8.14
N LEU A 2 -2.62 -10.05 6.86
CA LEU A 2 -3.29 -9.08 5.97
C LEU A 2 -4.61 -8.55 6.54
N GLY A 3 -5.26 -9.33 7.41
CA GLY A 3 -6.47 -8.95 8.14
C GLY A 3 -6.30 -7.71 9.02
N ASP A 4 -5.11 -7.46 9.58
CA ASP A 4 -4.90 -6.35 10.53
C ASP A 4 -5.03 -4.99 9.83
N ALA A 5 -4.49 -4.86 8.61
CA ALA A 5 -4.62 -3.64 7.82
C ALA A 5 -6.07 -3.36 7.41
N LEU A 6 -6.81 -4.40 7.00
CA LEU A 6 -8.19 -4.28 6.56
C LEU A 6 -9.15 -3.99 7.73
N VAL A 7 -8.96 -4.68 8.86
CA VAL A 7 -9.69 -4.41 10.10
C VAL A 7 -9.41 -2.98 10.55
N LEU A 8 -8.15 -2.56 10.56
CA LEU A 8 -7.78 -1.22 10.97
C LEU A 8 -8.37 -0.13 10.07
N ILE A 9 -8.44 -0.35 8.75
CA ILE A 9 -9.09 0.59 7.83
C ILE A 9 -10.61 0.66 8.09
N ARG A 10 -11.26 -0.47 8.33
CA ARG A 10 -12.69 -0.53 8.70
C ARG A 10 -12.96 0.19 10.02
N THR A 11 -12.11 0.01 11.02
CA THR A 11 -12.23 0.68 12.33
C THR A 11 -11.97 2.19 12.22
N LEU A 12 -10.99 2.61 11.42
CA LEU A 12 -10.67 4.02 11.28
C LEU A 12 -11.66 4.79 10.41
N ARG A 13 -12.32 4.11 9.46
CA ARG A 13 -13.20 4.74 8.46
C ARG A 13 -14.47 3.90 8.25
N PRO A 14 -15.36 3.81 9.27
CA PRO A 14 -16.60 3.04 9.15
C PRO A 14 -17.52 3.59 8.04
N GLU A 15 -17.52 4.91 7.84
CA GLU A 15 -18.33 5.63 6.83
C GLU A 15 -17.78 5.53 5.39
N MET A 16 -16.75 4.71 5.15
CA MET A 16 -16.14 4.61 3.84
C MET A 16 -17.06 3.90 2.86
N THR A 17 -17.35 4.57 1.74
CA THR A 17 -18.17 3.99 0.67
C THR A 17 -17.51 2.74 0.05
N LEU A 18 -18.32 1.91 -0.61
CA LEU A 18 -17.91 0.59 -1.09
C LEU A 18 -16.67 0.63 -2.00
N VAL A 19 -16.61 1.57 -2.95
CA VAL A 19 -15.54 1.61 -3.96
C VAL A 19 -14.15 1.84 -3.35
N PRO A 20 -13.90 2.90 -2.55
CA PRO A 20 -12.64 3.07 -1.83
C PRO A 20 -12.24 1.85 -1.00
N ARG A 21 -13.21 1.22 -0.32
CA ARG A 21 -12.98 0.06 0.52
C ARG A 21 -12.50 -1.14 -0.29
N VAL A 22 -13.22 -1.50 -1.35
CA VAL A 22 -12.85 -2.63 -2.23
C VAL A 22 -11.48 -2.41 -2.85
N VAL A 23 -11.15 -1.18 -3.26
CA VAL A 23 -9.83 -0.88 -3.81
C VAL A 23 -8.71 -1.14 -2.82
N VAL A 24 -8.88 -0.68 -1.58
CA VAL A 24 -7.90 -0.91 -0.51
C VAL A 24 -7.80 -2.40 -0.21
N GLU A 25 -8.92 -3.09 -0.01
CA GLU A 25 -8.95 -4.53 0.25
C GLU A 25 -8.23 -5.31 -0.86
N ALA A 26 -8.56 -5.04 -2.13
CA ALA A 26 -7.95 -5.70 -3.28
C ALA A 26 -6.43 -5.44 -3.36
N VAL A 27 -5.97 -4.20 -3.12
CA VAL A 27 -4.55 -3.85 -3.17
C VAL A 27 -3.74 -4.58 -2.11
N PHE A 28 -4.23 -4.63 -0.86
CA PHE A 28 -3.53 -5.30 0.23
C PHE A 28 -3.56 -6.82 0.07
N LEU A 29 -4.69 -7.40 -0.35
CA LEU A 29 -4.78 -8.84 -0.67
C LEU A 29 -3.86 -9.25 -1.82
N SER A 30 -3.66 -8.36 -2.80
CA SER A 30 -2.76 -8.59 -3.93
C SER A 30 -1.31 -8.24 -3.62
N GLU A 31 -1.01 -7.83 -2.39
CA GLU A 31 0.32 -7.40 -1.94
C GLU A 31 0.94 -6.32 -2.86
N GLY A 32 0.09 -5.46 -3.44
CA GLY A 32 0.53 -4.37 -4.30
C GLY A 32 -0.42 -4.05 -5.45
N SER A 33 0.08 -4.12 -6.67
CA SER A 33 -0.62 -3.58 -7.84
C SER A 33 -1.74 -4.51 -8.29
N ILE A 34 -2.96 -3.99 -8.36
CA ILE A 34 -4.14 -4.67 -8.95
C ILE A 34 -4.36 -4.31 -10.42
N GLY A 35 -3.32 -3.78 -11.07
CA GLY A 35 -3.33 -3.39 -12.48
C GLY A 35 -3.37 -1.87 -12.70
N PRO A 36 -3.36 -1.44 -13.97
CA PRO A 36 -3.36 -0.03 -14.32
C PRO A 36 -4.62 0.69 -13.82
N THR A 37 -4.49 1.92 -13.32
CA THR A 37 -5.63 2.69 -12.76
C THR A 37 -6.82 2.83 -13.72
N ARG A 38 -6.57 2.90 -15.04
CA ARG A 38 -7.63 2.94 -16.05
C ARG A 38 -8.43 1.64 -16.09
N GLU A 39 -7.75 0.52 -15.98
CA GLU A 39 -8.37 -0.80 -16.02
C GLU A 39 -9.16 -1.07 -14.75
N VAL A 40 -8.58 -0.73 -13.58
CA VAL A 40 -9.28 -0.81 -12.30
C VAL A 40 -10.52 0.07 -12.29
N ALA A 41 -10.44 1.30 -12.83
CA ALA A 41 -11.62 2.16 -12.97
C ALA A 41 -12.70 1.51 -13.84
N ARG A 42 -12.32 0.91 -14.97
CA ARG A 42 -13.25 0.19 -15.87
C ARG A 42 -13.94 -0.98 -15.17
N GLN A 43 -13.18 -1.79 -14.43
CA GLN A 43 -13.70 -2.94 -13.68
C GLN A 43 -14.66 -2.51 -12.55
N LEU A 44 -14.48 -1.31 -12.01
CA LEU A 44 -15.36 -0.72 -10.99
C LEU A 44 -16.55 0.05 -11.60
N GLY A 45 -16.77 -0.03 -12.92
CA GLY A 45 -17.85 0.68 -13.60
C GLY A 45 -17.68 2.20 -13.65
N LEU A 46 -16.46 2.71 -13.43
CA LEU A 46 -16.17 4.14 -13.45
C LEU A 46 -15.77 4.60 -14.86
N PRO A 47 -16.17 5.83 -15.27
CA PRO A 47 -15.97 6.31 -16.63
C PRO A 47 -14.49 6.51 -16.99
N ASN A 48 -13.62 6.78 -16.01
CA ASN A 48 -12.19 6.96 -16.23
C ASN A 48 -11.36 6.89 -14.94
N ARG A 49 -10.03 6.82 -15.11
CA ARG A 49 -9.04 6.81 -14.02
C ARG A 49 -9.12 8.02 -13.08
N PHE A 50 -9.57 9.17 -13.58
CA PHE A 50 -9.64 10.41 -12.79
C PHE A 50 -10.83 10.39 -11.83
N LYS A 51 -11.94 9.75 -12.21
CA LYS A 51 -13.07 9.51 -11.31
C LYS A 51 -12.64 8.61 -10.15
N LEU A 52 -11.89 7.55 -10.42
CA LEU A 52 -11.31 6.70 -9.38
C LEU A 52 -10.39 7.49 -8.45
N ALA A 53 -9.45 8.27 -9.01
CA ALA A 53 -8.55 9.10 -8.21
C ALA A 53 -9.31 10.11 -7.32
N ARG A 54 -10.39 10.71 -7.84
CA ARG A 54 -11.23 11.64 -7.08
C ARG A 54 -12.00 10.93 -5.96
N ILE A 55 -12.55 9.74 -6.22
CA ILE A 55 -13.24 8.92 -5.21
C ILE A 55 -12.27 8.55 -4.07
N LEU A 56 -11.07 8.09 -4.40
CA LEU A 56 -10.05 7.78 -3.39
C LEU A 56 -9.65 9.03 -2.59
N LYS A 57 -9.43 10.16 -3.27
CA LYS A 57 -9.12 11.44 -2.60
C LYS A 57 -10.24 11.90 -1.67
N GLN A 58 -11.51 11.81 -2.09
CA GLN A 58 -12.67 12.16 -1.25
C GLN A 58 -12.79 11.23 -0.05
N ALA A 59 -12.37 9.97 -0.18
CA ALA A 59 -12.22 9.04 0.93
C ALA A 59 -10.94 9.27 1.76
N GLY A 60 -10.18 10.35 1.54
CA GLY A 60 -8.92 10.62 2.25
C GLY A 60 -7.84 9.55 2.02
N LEU A 61 -7.93 8.81 0.90
CA LEU A 61 -6.98 7.76 0.54
C LEU A 61 -5.96 8.30 -0.48
N PRO A 62 -4.71 7.78 -0.44
CA PRO A 62 -3.74 8.00 -1.49
C PRO A 62 -4.24 7.52 -2.86
N PRO A 63 -3.66 8.03 -3.96
CA PRO A 63 -3.89 7.47 -5.29
C PRO A 63 -3.56 5.97 -5.34
N LEU A 64 -4.21 5.25 -6.25
CA LEU A 64 -4.09 3.78 -6.38
C LEU A 64 -2.63 3.28 -6.42
N HIS A 65 -1.76 3.95 -7.19
CA HIS A 65 -0.36 3.55 -7.29
C HIS A 65 0.38 3.66 -5.94
N ARG A 66 0.09 4.70 -5.15
CA ARG A 66 0.66 4.85 -3.80
C ARG A 66 0.13 3.77 -2.86
N LEU A 67 -1.16 3.44 -2.91
CA LEU A 67 -1.70 2.32 -2.12
C LEU A 67 -0.98 1.00 -2.46
N ALA A 68 -0.76 0.74 -3.75
CA ALA A 68 -0.04 -0.45 -4.20
C ALA A 68 1.43 -0.48 -3.73
N GLU A 69 2.07 0.67 -3.59
CA GLU A 69 3.42 0.77 -3.01
C GLU A 69 3.44 0.47 -1.51
N TRP A 70 2.47 0.99 -0.75
CA TRP A 70 2.30 0.68 0.67
C TRP A 70 2.09 -0.81 0.91
N ALA A 71 1.15 -1.42 0.20
CA ALA A 71 0.87 -2.86 0.33
C ALA A 71 2.09 -3.72 -0.04
N ARG A 72 2.85 -3.31 -1.07
CA ARG A 72 4.07 -4.02 -1.47
C ARG A 72 5.16 -3.95 -0.39
N LEU A 73 5.41 -2.77 0.16
CA LEU A 73 6.40 -2.61 1.22
C LEU A 73 6.00 -3.37 2.48
N GLU A 74 4.70 -3.42 2.80
CA GLU A 74 4.18 -4.23 3.90
C GLU A 74 4.48 -5.72 3.69
N SER A 75 4.18 -6.24 2.50
CA SER A 75 4.49 -7.63 2.14
C SER A 75 5.98 -7.92 2.27
N TRP A 76 6.84 -7.05 1.70
CA TRP A 76 8.29 -7.22 1.82
C TRP A 76 8.78 -7.21 3.27
N LEU A 77 8.28 -6.32 4.11
CA LEU A 77 8.66 -6.28 5.53
C LEU A 77 8.21 -7.53 6.26
N ARG A 78 6.96 -7.95 6.07
CA ARG A 78 6.42 -9.18 6.65
C ARG A 78 7.28 -10.38 6.27
N THR A 79 7.60 -10.55 4.98
CA THR A 79 8.43 -11.66 4.51
C THR A 79 9.85 -11.57 5.06
N ALA A 80 10.44 -10.37 5.14
CA ALA A 80 11.78 -10.19 5.70
C ALA A 80 11.87 -10.41 7.21
N GLU A 81 10.80 -10.17 7.95
CA GLU A 81 10.70 -10.48 9.39
C GLU A 81 10.51 -11.98 9.61
N GLN A 82 9.69 -12.64 8.78
CA GLN A 82 9.40 -14.07 8.90
C GLN A 82 10.55 -14.96 8.42
N GLU A 83 11.15 -14.63 7.27
CA GLU A 83 12.15 -15.46 6.59
C GLU A 83 13.59 -14.96 6.82
N GLY A 84 13.78 -13.79 7.44
CA GLY A 84 15.11 -13.20 7.68
C GLY A 84 15.81 -12.65 6.43
N VAL A 85 15.14 -12.63 5.27
CA VAL A 85 15.75 -12.31 3.97
C VAL A 85 16.02 -10.83 3.72
N SER A 86 16.92 -10.54 2.76
CA SER A 86 17.25 -9.17 2.33
C SER A 86 16.24 -8.61 1.32
N LEU A 87 16.18 -7.27 1.16
CA LEU A 87 15.37 -6.65 0.11
C LEU A 87 15.84 -7.03 -1.29
N CYS A 88 17.14 -7.26 -1.46
CA CYS A 88 17.70 -7.70 -2.73
C CYS A 88 17.11 -9.05 -3.16
N TYR A 89 17.06 -10.00 -2.21
CA TYR A 89 16.42 -11.30 -2.43
C TYR A 89 14.93 -11.15 -2.79
N LEU A 90 14.19 -10.33 -2.04
CA LEU A 90 12.77 -10.08 -2.30
C LEU A 90 12.52 -9.42 -3.67
N ALA A 91 13.40 -8.49 -4.06
CA ALA A 91 13.35 -7.83 -5.37
C ALA A 91 13.51 -8.85 -6.50
N PHE A 92 14.51 -9.74 -6.41
CA PHE A 92 14.69 -10.81 -7.40
C PHE A 92 13.51 -11.79 -7.43
N ARG A 93 13.02 -12.23 -6.28
CA ARG A 93 11.81 -13.08 -6.16
C ARG A 93 10.59 -12.43 -6.84
N SER A 94 10.51 -11.11 -6.78
CA SER A 94 9.45 -10.30 -7.40
C SER A 94 9.75 -9.84 -8.83
N ARG A 95 10.84 -10.32 -9.46
CA ARG A 95 11.35 -9.89 -10.78
C ARG A 95 11.47 -8.37 -10.93
N ARG A 96 11.97 -7.71 -9.89
CA ARG A 96 12.18 -6.25 -9.84
C ARG A 96 13.65 -5.92 -9.68
N HIS A 97 14.06 -4.78 -10.23
CA HIS A 97 15.39 -4.26 -10.00
C HIS A 97 15.58 -3.88 -8.52
N PRO A 98 16.62 -4.38 -7.84
CA PRO A 98 16.87 -4.06 -6.43
C PRO A 98 16.99 -2.56 -6.16
N SER A 99 17.68 -1.82 -7.04
CA SER A 99 17.86 -0.37 -6.91
C SER A 99 16.54 0.41 -6.86
N ALA A 100 15.56 0.01 -7.68
CA ALA A 100 14.22 0.59 -7.66
C ALA A 100 13.47 0.26 -6.36
N CYS A 101 13.67 -0.93 -5.80
CA CYS A 101 13.06 -1.33 -4.54
C CYS A 101 13.63 -0.54 -3.36
N TYR A 102 14.96 -0.36 -3.28
CA TYR A 102 15.58 0.49 -2.27
C TYR A 102 15.16 1.95 -2.40
N ARG A 103 15.03 2.46 -3.64
CA ARG A 103 14.54 3.82 -3.88
C ARG A 103 13.10 3.98 -3.40
N LEU A 104 12.23 3.02 -3.72
CA LEU A 104 10.84 3.03 -3.27
C LEU A 104 10.75 3.07 -1.73
N VAL A 105 11.57 2.29 -1.04
CA VAL A 105 11.62 2.32 0.43
C VAL A 105 11.95 3.72 0.95
N LYS A 106 12.99 4.35 0.39
CA LYS A 106 13.41 5.70 0.78
C LYS A 106 12.36 6.75 0.44
N GLU A 107 11.74 6.68 -0.73
CA GLU A 107 10.71 7.63 -1.15
C GLU A 107 9.44 7.53 -0.30
N LEU A 108 9.01 6.32 0.06
CA LEU A 108 7.76 6.12 0.78
C LEU A 108 7.89 6.41 2.28
N THR A 109 9.06 6.13 2.86
CA THR A 109 9.25 6.16 4.33
C THR A 109 10.26 7.18 4.80
N GLY A 110 11.11 7.71 3.91
CA GLY A 110 12.27 8.53 4.26
C GLY A 110 13.47 7.73 4.80
N LEU A 111 13.35 6.41 4.92
CA LEU A 111 14.35 5.54 5.56
C LEU A 111 15.10 4.66 4.56
N ARG A 112 16.25 4.16 4.98
CA ARG A 112 16.93 3.02 4.34
C ARG A 112 16.25 1.72 4.76
N TRP A 113 16.41 0.67 3.95
CA TRP A 113 15.81 -0.64 4.23
C TRP A 113 16.19 -1.22 5.60
N GLY A 114 17.47 -1.13 6.00
CA GLY A 114 17.91 -1.61 7.31
C GLY A 114 17.25 -0.88 8.48
N GLU A 115 17.10 0.45 8.36
CA GLU A 115 16.41 1.28 9.37
C GLU A 115 14.93 0.94 9.44
N LEU A 116 14.29 0.73 8.28
CA LEU A 116 12.89 0.32 8.21
C LEU A 116 12.68 -1.06 8.86
N ARG A 117 13.56 -2.03 8.58
CA ARG A 117 13.54 -3.35 9.23
C ARG A 117 13.71 -3.27 10.74
N ALA A 118 14.62 -2.42 11.22
CA ALA A 118 14.84 -2.24 12.65
C ALA A 118 13.60 -1.65 13.37
N ARG A 119 12.80 -0.83 12.68
CA ARG A 119 11.54 -0.30 13.21
C ARG A 119 10.37 -1.29 13.12
N GLY A 120 10.44 -2.19 12.13
CA GLY A 120 9.52 -3.31 11.95
C GLY A 120 8.15 -2.94 11.37
N LEU A 121 7.37 -4.00 11.11
CA LEU A 121 6.07 -3.97 10.46
C LEU A 121 5.04 -3.12 11.22
N SER A 122 4.97 -3.24 12.55
CA SER A 122 4.03 -2.47 13.35
C SER A 122 4.28 -0.96 13.28
N TRP A 123 5.54 -0.53 13.20
CA TRP A 123 5.87 0.87 12.99
C TRP A 123 5.42 1.33 11.60
N PHE A 124 5.67 0.52 10.57
CA PHE A 124 5.28 0.82 9.19
C PHE A 124 3.75 0.97 9.05
N GLN A 125 2.98 0.05 9.63
CA GLN A 125 1.51 0.13 9.67
C GLN A 125 1.03 1.42 10.34
N ARG A 126 1.65 1.83 11.47
CA ARG A 126 1.32 3.13 12.11
C ARG A 126 1.62 4.33 11.20
N GLN A 127 2.68 4.28 10.38
CA GLN A 127 2.93 5.36 9.40
C GLN A 127 1.87 5.39 8.31
N PHE A 128 1.43 4.23 7.83
CA PHE A 128 0.32 4.15 6.88
C PHE A 128 -0.94 4.79 7.46
N VAL A 129 -1.29 4.46 8.70
CA VAL A 129 -2.42 5.11 9.42
C VAL A 129 -2.27 6.62 9.49
N LYS A 130 -1.08 7.11 9.85
CA LYS A 130 -0.80 8.56 9.91
C LYS A 130 -0.96 9.21 8.53
N GLN A 131 -0.53 8.54 7.46
CA GLN A 131 -0.70 9.02 6.10
C GLN A 131 -2.19 9.13 5.73
N LEU A 132 -2.99 8.11 6.05
CA LEU A 132 -4.44 8.15 5.83
C LEU A 132 -5.13 9.30 6.59
N ARG A 133 -4.67 9.61 7.80
CA ARG A 133 -5.19 10.75 8.58
C ARG A 133 -4.81 12.10 7.96
N ARG A 134 -3.58 12.25 7.45
CA ARG A 134 -3.07 13.50 6.86
C ARG A 134 -3.74 13.88 5.55
N SER A 135 -4.15 12.90 4.74
CA SER A 135 -4.86 13.16 3.46
C SER A 135 -6.30 13.66 3.62
N THR A 136 -6.72 14.01 4.85
CA THR A 136 -8.06 14.53 5.20
C THR A 136 -8.09 16.04 5.44
N ASN A 137 -6.96 16.75 5.34
CA ASN A 137 -6.88 18.22 5.26
C ASN A 137 -6.64 18.66 3.81
#